data_AF-A0A3D2S334-F1
#
_entry.id   AF-A0A3D2S334-F1
#
_cell.length_a   1.000
_cell.length_b   1.000
_cell.length_c   1.000
_cell.angle_alpha   90.00
_cell.angle_beta   90.00
_cell.angle_gamma   90.00
#
_symmetry.space_group_name_H-M   'P 1'
#
loop_
_entity.id
_entity.type
_entity.pdbx_description
1 polymer ?
#
loop_
_entity_poly.entity_id
_entity_poly.type
_entity_poly.pdbx_seq_one_letter_code
_entity_poly.pdbx_strand_id
1 'polypeptide(L)' 'HNVNFIAQMEDMKKEDIICAQSKDADLTILGFQPDIYKHKEVGEYRLFRSIGNILYVHAVYSKEIK' A
#
# COMPACT_ATOMS: atom_id res chain seq x y z
N HIS A 1 -14.75 -5.12 -16.66
CA HIS A 1 -14.73 -5.59 -15.26
C HIS A 1 -13.28 -5.59 -14.75
N ASN A 2 -12.63 -4.42 -14.65
CA ASN A 2 -11.18 -4.36 -14.39
C ASN A 2 -10.86 -3.62 -13.09
N VAL A 3 -11.90 -3.23 -12.35
CA VAL A 3 -11.79 -2.51 -11.08
C VAL A 3 -12.73 -3.20 -10.10
N ASN A 4 -12.21 -3.51 -8.92
CA ASN A 4 -12.99 -4.02 -7.80
C ASN A 4 -12.77 -3.09 -6.60
N PHE A 5 -13.86 -2.68 -5.96
CA PHE A 5 -13.80 -1.85 -4.76
C PHE A 5 -14.02 -2.71 -3.54
N ILE A 6 -13.13 -2.61 -2.57
CA ILE A 6 -13.18 -3.38 -1.32
C ILE A 6 -13.55 -2.40 -0.21
N ALA A 7 -14.70 -2.64 0.41
CA ALA A 7 -15.08 -1.90 1.61
C ALA A 7 -14.19 -2.32 2.78
N GLN A 8 -13.66 -1.35 3.52
CA GLN A 8 -12.87 -1.64 4.72
C GLN A 8 -13.82 -2.07 5.85
N MET A 9 -13.60 -3.27 6.40
CA MET A 9 -14.30 -3.75 7.59
C MET A 9 -13.54 -3.30 8.85
N GLU A 10 -14.26 -2.94 9.91
CA GLU A 10 -13.68 -2.33 11.14
C GLU A 10 -12.62 -3.21 11.80
N ASP A 11 -12.75 -4.53 11.70
CA ASP A 11 -11.87 -5.51 12.36
C ASP A 11 -10.69 -5.98 11.49
N MET A 12 -10.57 -5.51 10.26
CA MET A 12 -9.50 -5.93 9.34
C MET A 12 -8.46 -4.84 9.17
N LYS A 13 -7.19 -5.22 9.39
CA LYS A 13 -6.06 -4.37 9.04
C LYS A 13 -5.94 -4.29 7.52
N LYS A 14 -5.54 -3.12 7.01
CA LYS A 14 -5.42 -2.88 5.57
C LYS A 14 -4.39 -3.83 4.93
N GLU A 15 -3.35 -4.13 5.68
CA GLU A 15 -2.26 -5.04 5.32
C GLU A 15 -2.78 -6.44 5.02
N ASP A 16 -3.69 -6.96 5.86
CA ASP A 16 -4.27 -8.28 5.69
C ASP A 16 -5.12 -8.36 4.42
N ILE A 17 -5.88 -7.30 4.13
CA ILE A 17 -6.68 -7.17 2.90
C ILE A 17 -5.76 -7.14 1.68
N ILE A 18 -4.76 -6.28 1.68
CA ILE A 18 -3.81 -6.14 0.56
C ILE A 18 -3.10 -7.48 0.31
N CYS A 19 -2.67 -8.17 1.36
CA CYS A 19 -1.99 -9.45 1.25
C CYS A 19 -2.91 -10.55 0.70
N ALA A 20 -4.15 -10.64 1.18
CA ALA A 20 -5.11 -11.63 0.71
C ALA A 20 -5.47 -11.43 -0.77
N GLN A 21 -5.61 -10.17 -1.20
CA GLN A 21 -6.06 -9.83 -2.55
C GLN A 21 -4.93 -9.84 -3.59
N SER A 22 -3.67 -9.68 -3.15
CA SER A 22 -2.51 -9.54 -4.04
C SER A 22 -1.53 -10.72 -3.97
N LYS A 23 -1.91 -11.81 -3.28
CA LYS A 23 -1.07 -12.99 -3.06
C LYS A 23 -0.49 -13.57 -4.35
N ASP A 24 -1.33 -13.67 -5.37
CA ASP A 24 -0.99 -14.28 -6.65
C ASP A 24 -0.74 -13.22 -7.74
N ALA A 25 -0.53 -11.95 -7.36
CA ALA A 25 -0.25 -10.87 -8.29
C ALA A 25 1.23 -10.87 -8.71
N ASP A 26 1.50 -10.71 -10.01
CA ASP A 26 2.86 -10.54 -10.54
C ASP A 26 3.53 -9.24 -10.05
N LEU A 27 2.72 -8.19 -9.88
CA LEU A 27 3.12 -6.88 -9.39
C LEU A 27 1.99 -6.22 -8.60
N THR A 28 2.30 -5.74 -7.40
CA THR A 28 1.40 -4.90 -6.59
C THR A 28 1.88 -3.46 -6.60
N ILE A 29 1.00 -2.52 -6.96
CA ILE A 29 1.28 -1.08 -6.90
C ILE A 29 0.65 -0.52 -5.62
N LEU A 30 1.48 0.00 -4.72
CA LEU A 30 1.05 0.50 -3.42
C LEU A 30 1.32 2.00 -3.30
N GLY A 31 0.28 2.76 -2.98
CA GLY A 31 0.43 4.17 -2.65
C GLY A 31 1.28 4.34 -1.39
N PHE A 32 2.30 5.19 -1.46
CA PHE A 32 3.23 5.47 -0.37
C PHE A 32 3.18 6.95 0.00
N GLN A 33 2.94 7.24 1.27
CA GLN A 33 2.94 8.60 1.82
C GLN A 33 4.17 8.78 2.72
N PRO A 34 5.31 9.29 2.19
CA PRO A 34 6.58 9.35 2.91
C PRO A 34 6.48 10.06 4.25
N ASP A 35 5.62 11.08 4.37
CA ASP A 35 5.44 11.86 5.60
C ASP A 35 4.93 11.02 6.77
N ILE A 36 4.15 9.96 6.53
CA ILE A 36 3.68 9.04 7.57
C ILE A 36 4.80 8.13 8.07
N TYR A 37 5.81 7.88 7.23
CA TYR A 37 6.89 6.94 7.49
C TYR A 37 8.23 7.60 7.87
N LYS A 38 8.33 8.95 7.82
CA LYS A 38 9.56 9.71 8.13
C LYS A 38 10.16 9.43 9.50
N HIS A 39 9.35 9.03 10.48
CA HIS A 39 9.77 8.69 11.84
C HIS A 39 9.50 7.24 12.22
N LYS A 40 9.12 6.40 11.26
CA LYS A 40 8.77 5.01 11.53
C LYS A 40 9.93 4.09 11.17
N GLU A 41 10.18 3.12 12.03
CA GLU A 41 11.23 2.13 11.85
C GLU A 41 10.97 1.23 10.62
N VAL A 42 12.03 0.57 10.14
CA VAL A 42 12.04 -0.36 8.99
C VAL A 42 10.96 -1.47 9.11
N GLY A 43 10.43 -1.70 10.31
CA GLY A 43 9.35 -2.66 10.59
C GLY A 43 8.08 -2.45 9.76
N GLU A 44 7.70 -1.22 9.41
CA GLU A 44 6.48 -1.00 8.62
C GLU A 44 6.62 -1.43 7.15
N TYR A 45 7.84 -1.57 6.63
CA TYR A 45 8.07 -2.16 5.31
C TYR A 45 7.98 -3.70 5.30
N ARG A 46 7.90 -4.33 6.49
CA ARG A 46 7.75 -5.79 6.62
C ARG A 46 6.29 -6.26 6.60
N LEU A 47 5.34 -5.34 6.50
CA LEU A 47 3.91 -5.64 6.56
C LEU A 47 3.40 -6.49 5.39
N PHE A 48 4.08 -6.46 4.24
CA PHE A 48 3.64 -7.12 3.00
C PHE A 48 4.53 -8.28 2.57
N ARG A 49 5.14 -8.99 3.53
CA ARG A 49 6.09 -10.09 3.24
C ARG A 49 5.50 -11.28 2.48
N SER A 50 4.17 -11.43 2.47
CA SER A 50 3.46 -12.56 1.88
C SER A 50 3.06 -12.34 0.42
N ILE A 51 3.33 -11.17 -0.15
CA ILE A 51 3.05 -10.86 -1.56
C ILE A 51 4.35 -10.61 -2.33
N GLY A 52 4.29 -10.82 -3.65
CA GLY A 52 5.45 -10.80 -4.55
C GLY A 52 6.06 -9.42 -4.76
N ASN A 53 6.26 -9.03 -6.02
CA ASN A 53 6.91 -7.75 -6.32
C ASN A 53 6.00 -6.58 -5.94
N ILE A 54 6.55 -5.61 -5.21
CA ILE A 54 5.84 -4.40 -4.80
C ILE A 54 6.53 -3.18 -5.39
N LEU A 55 5.77 -2.33 -6.09
CA LEU A 55 6.17 -0.99 -6.48
C LEU A 55 5.46 0.04 -5.59
N TYR A 56 6.24 0.68 -4.71
CA TYR A 56 5.75 1.80 -3.92
C TYR A 56 5.74 3.08 -4.75
N VAL A 57 4.57 3.70 -4.88
CA VAL A 57 4.36 4.91 -5.67
C VAL A 57 3.94 6.05 -4.75
N HIS A 58 4.73 7.11 -4.76
CA HIS A 58 4.35 8.37 -4.15
C HIS A 58 3.95 9.34 -5.27
N ALA A 59 2.65 9.61 -5.40
CA ALA A 59 2.16 10.66 -6.27
C ALA A 59 2.43 12.00 -5.59
N VAL A 60 3.54 12.65 -5.98
CA VAL A 60 3.77 14.05 -5.60
C VAL A 60 2.71 14.85 -6.34
N TYR A 61 1.64 15.25 -5.66
CA TYR A 61 0.83 16.36 -6.15
C TYR A 61 1.81 17.51 -6.38
N SER A 62 1.84 18.06 -7.59
CA SER A 62 2.47 19.34 -7.87
C SER A 62 2.04 20.30 -6.76
N LYS A 63 2.91 20.55 -5.78
CA LYS A 63 2.69 21.61 -4.81
C LYS A 63 2.82 22.90 -5.63
N GLU A 64 1.72 23.59 -5.86
CA GLU A 64 1.83 25.00 -6.20
C GLU A 64 2.59 25.68 -5.06
N ILE A 65 3.78 26.18 -5.36
CA ILE A 65 4.47 27.12 -4.48
C ILE A 65 3.69 28.42 -4.61
N LYS A 66 2.94 28.80 -3.57
CA LYS A 66 2.38 30.15 -3.43
C LYS A 66 3.44 31.13 -2.96
#